data_AF-A0A0F4LVG7-F1
#
_entry.id   AF-A0A0F4LVG7-F1
#
_cell.length_a   1.000
_cell.length_b   1.000
_cell.length_c   1.000
_cell.angle_alpha   90.00
_cell.angle_beta   90.00
_cell.angle_gamma   90.00
#
_symmetry.space_group_name_H-M   'P 1'
#
loop_
_entity.id
_entity.type
_entity.pdbx_description
1 polymer ?
#
loop_
_entity_poly.entity_id
_entity_poly.type
_entity_poly.pdbx_seq_one_letter_code
_entity_poly.pdbx_strand_id
1 'polypeptide(L)'
;MNKRTKTNIILLVIVLLLIIFPFVFVHGEYGGSDDQGTEQIKKFAPHYKVWAHPIWEPPSGEIESLLFTVQGSLGTGIIAYVIGNAHGRKKALKELEHPSQKTSASAKK
;
A
#
# COMPACT_ATOMS: atom_id res chain seq x y z
N MET A 1 -3.47 -20.66 18.87
CA MET A 1 -3.59 -19.61 17.84
C MET A 1 -4.95 -19.69 17.18
N ASN A 2 -5.73 -18.61 17.25
CA ASN A 2 -7.15 -18.57 16.84
C ASN A 2 -7.25 -18.72 15.31
N LYS A 3 -8.32 -19.32 14.77
CA LYS A 3 -8.46 -19.55 13.32
C LYS A 3 -8.22 -18.26 12.50
N ARG A 4 -8.77 -17.13 12.95
CA ARG A 4 -8.56 -15.80 12.35
C ARG A 4 -7.10 -15.35 12.37
N THR A 5 -6.41 -15.51 13.50
CA THR A 5 -4.99 -15.15 13.64
C THR A 5 -4.12 -16.00 12.71
N LYS A 6 -4.41 -17.30 12.57
CA LYS A 6 -3.74 -18.17 11.60
C LYS A 6 -3.93 -17.68 10.17
N THR A 7 -5.16 -17.38 9.77
CA THR A 7 -5.45 -16.84 8.43
C THR A 7 -4.73 -15.52 8.16
N ASN A 8 -4.73 -14.58 9.10
CA ASN A 8 -4.05 -13.29 8.94
C ASN A 8 -2.54 -13.45 8.78
N ILE A 9 -1.92 -14.34 9.56
CA ILE A 9 -0.48 -14.64 9.44
C ILE A 9 -0.18 -15.25 8.07
N ILE A 10 -0.99 -16.19 7.61
CA ILE A 10 -0.83 -16.81 6.28
C ILE A 10 -0.95 -15.74 5.18
N LEU A 11 -1.94 -14.86 5.25
CA LEU A 11 -2.11 -13.76 4.29
C LEU A 11 -0.90 -12.82 4.28
N LEU A 12 -0.36 -12.47 5.46
CA LEU A 12 0.82 -11.61 5.57
C LEU A 12 2.06 -12.28 4.96
N VAL A 13 2.26 -13.57 5.24
CA VAL A 13 3.35 -14.35 4.62
C VAL A 13 3.20 -14.39 3.11
N ILE A 14 1.99 -14.59 2.57
CA ILE A 14 1.74 -14.57 1.12
C ILE A 14 2.11 -13.20 0.53
N VAL A 15 1.70 -12.10 1.15
CA VAL A 15 2.06 -10.75 0.69
C VAL A 15 3.58 -10.55 0.69
N LEU A 16 4.27 -10.97 1.75
CA LEU A 16 5.74 -10.88 1.80
C LEU A 16 6.39 -11.73 0.71
N LEU A 17 5.89 -12.93 0.46
CA LEU A 17 6.38 -13.78 -0.62
C LEU A 17 6.17 -13.12 -1.98
N LEU A 18 5.00 -12.53 -2.24
CA LEU A 18 4.73 -11.82 -3.50
C LEU A 18 5.65 -10.61 -3.70
N ILE A 19 6.05 -9.95 -2.62
CA ILE A 19 7.01 -8.83 -2.68
C ILE A 19 8.43 -9.36 -2.94
N ILE A 20 8.88 -10.37 -2.20
CA ILE A 20 10.29 -10.84 -2.24
C ILE A 20 10.57 -11.69 -3.49
N PHE A 21 9.58 -12.46 -3.96
CA PHE A 21 9.72 -13.36 -5.12
C PHE A 21 10.33 -12.65 -6.35
N PRO A 22 9.80 -11.52 -6.84
CA PRO A 22 10.39 -10.85 -7.99
C PRO A 22 11.81 -10.33 -7.75
N PHE A 23 12.20 -9.99 -6.51
CA PHE A 23 13.59 -9.57 -6.21
C PHE A 23 14.62 -10.69 -6.34
N VAL A 24 14.20 -11.94 -6.13
CA VAL A 24 15.10 -13.10 -6.21
C VAL A 24 15.14 -13.67 -7.63
N PHE A 25 13.99 -13.69 -8.32
CA PHE A 25 13.85 -14.40 -9.60
C PHE A 25 13.91 -13.51 -10.84
N VAL A 26 13.74 -12.18 -10.70
CA VAL A 26 13.83 -11.24 -11.82
C VAL A 26 15.17 -10.51 -11.73
N HIS A 27 15.95 -10.56 -12.81
CA HIS A 27 17.17 -9.79 -12.97
C HIS A 27 16.94 -8.80 -14.12
N GLY A 28 16.68 -7.54 -13.78
CA GLY A 28 16.38 -6.48 -14.74
C GLY A 28 16.20 -5.13 -14.06
N GLU A 29 16.16 -4.06 -14.86
CA GLU A 29 15.84 -2.73 -14.35
C GLU A 29 14.35 -2.66 -14.00
N TYR A 30 14.06 -2.22 -12.77
CA TYR A 30 12.70 -1.96 -12.31
C TYR A 30 12.25 -0.59 -12.83
N GLY A 31 12.03 -0.52 -14.15
CA GLY A 31 11.49 0.65 -14.81
C GLY A 31 9.97 0.78 -14.64
N GLY A 32 9.44 1.95 -14.95
CA GLY A 32 8.01 2.20 -14.92
C GLY A 32 7.27 1.43 -16.03
N SER A 33 5.94 1.29 -15.88
CA SER A 33 5.09 0.75 -16.95
C SER A 33 5.20 1.55 -18.24
N ASP A 34 5.44 2.85 -18.11
CA ASP A 34 5.38 3.82 -19.19
C ASP A 34 6.63 3.72 -20.09
N ASP A 35 7.78 3.35 -19.51
CA ASP A 35 9.02 3.04 -20.23
C ASP A 35 8.82 1.85 -21.16
N GLN A 36 8.26 0.76 -20.61
CA GLN A 36 8.00 -0.47 -21.37
C GLN A 36 7.01 -0.22 -22.51
N GLY A 37 5.96 0.58 -22.27
CA GLY A 37 5.00 0.96 -23.30
C GLY A 37 5.65 1.72 -24.44
N THR A 38 6.51 2.69 -24.12
CA THR A 38 7.21 3.52 -25.11
C THR A 38 8.17 2.70 -25.98
N GLU A 39 8.87 1.72 -25.40
CA GLU A 39 9.73 0.82 -26.16
C GLU A 39 8.96 -0.03 -27.18
N GLN A 40 7.79 -0.54 -26.81
CA GLN A 40 6.96 -1.34 -27.72
C GLN A 40 6.43 -0.47 -28.88
N ILE A 41 6.02 0.77 -28.60
CA ILE A 41 5.59 1.71 -29.63
C ILE A 41 6.72 1.98 -30.63
N LYS A 42 7.95 2.21 -30.15
CA LYS A 42 9.12 2.40 -31.02
C LYS A 42 9.41 1.17 -31.90
N LYS A 43 9.15 -0.05 -31.40
CA LYS A 43 9.35 -1.30 -32.14
C LYS A 43 8.29 -1.54 -33.22
N PHE A 44 7.01 -1.32 -32.92
CA PHE A 44 5.91 -1.67 -33.83
C PHE A 44 5.44 -0.50 -34.73
N ALA A 45 5.69 0.74 -34.32
CA ALA A 45 5.27 1.93 -35.05
C ALA A 45 6.41 2.98 -35.09
N PRO A 46 7.48 2.72 -35.85
CA PRO A 46 8.65 3.62 -35.90
C PRO A 46 8.35 5.01 -36.45
N HIS A 47 7.21 5.20 -37.14
CA HIS A 47 6.75 6.49 -37.63
C HIS A 47 5.81 7.23 -36.66
N TYR A 48 5.53 6.65 -35.48
CA TYR A 48 4.66 7.28 -34.49
C TYR A 48 5.27 8.57 -33.96
N LYS A 49 4.51 9.66 -34.04
CA LYS A 49 4.87 10.96 -33.46
C LYS A 49 4.18 11.14 -32.12
N VAL A 50 4.95 11.47 -31.09
CA VAL A 50 4.44 11.83 -29.78
C VAL A 50 3.56 13.07 -29.92
N TRP A 51 2.28 12.93 -29.56
CA TRP A 51 1.27 13.99 -29.70
C TRP A 51 1.00 14.75 -28.40
N ALA A 52 1.48 14.24 -27.27
CA ALA A 52 1.40 14.86 -25.96
C ALA A 52 2.77 14.81 -25.30
N HIS A 53 3.26 15.97 -24.85
CA HIS A 53 4.52 16.08 -24.12
C HIS A 53 4.22 16.42 -22.67
N PRO A 54 4.97 15.85 -21.71
CA PRO A 54 4.83 16.23 -20.31
C PRO A 54 5.12 17.72 -20.15
N ILE A 55 4.25 18.40 -19.41
CA ILE A 55 4.41 19.84 -19.09
C ILE A 55 5.66 20.04 -18.21
N TRP A 56 6.02 19.02 -17.45
CA TRP A 56 7.19 18.99 -16.59
C TRP A 56 7.73 17.55 -16.49
N GLU A 57 9.03 17.39 -16.66
CA GLU A 57 9.76 16.14 -16.43
C GLU A 57 10.68 16.32 -15.21
N PRO A 58 10.71 15.33 -14.29
CA PRO A 58 11.66 15.33 -13.20
C PRO A 58 13.10 15.39 -13.73
N PRO A 59 13.99 16.21 -13.13
CA PRO A 59 15.37 16.34 -13.60
C PRO A 59 16.23 15.07 -13.39
N SER A 60 15.71 14.06 -12.68
CA SER A 60 16.33 12.74 -12.50
C SER A 60 15.25 11.69 -12.18
N GLY A 61 15.43 10.45 -12.64
CA GLY A 61 14.57 9.32 -12.29
C GLY A 61 14.58 8.97 -10.79
N GLU A 62 15.62 9.38 -10.05
CA GLU A 62 15.65 9.26 -8.59
C GLU A 62 14.61 10.19 -7.94
N ILE A 63 14.43 11.38 -8.50
CA ILE A 63 13.46 12.37 -7.99
C ILE A 63 12.05 11.91 -8.31
N GLU A 64 11.83 11.32 -9.50
CA GLU A 64 10.57 10.67 -9.85
C GLU A 64 10.18 9.57 -8.86
N SER A 65 11.11 8.64 -8.61
CA SER A 65 10.92 7.54 -7.64
C SER A 65 10.66 8.05 -6.23
N LEU A 66 11.34 9.12 -5.81
CA LEU A 66 11.14 9.75 -4.52
C LEU A 66 9.74 10.37 -4.41
N LEU A 67 9.31 11.14 -5.41
CA LEU A 67 7.99 11.75 -5.44
C LEU A 67 6.88 10.69 -5.41
N PHE A 68 7.04 9.61 -6.17
CA PHE A 68 6.12 8.48 -6.15
C PHE A 68 6.06 7.79 -4.78
N THR A 69 7.21 7.58 -4.14
CA THR A 69 7.30 6.99 -2.80
C THR A 69 6.64 7.89 -1.74
N VAL A 70 6.83 9.20 -1.82
CA VAL A 70 6.19 10.16 -0.91
C VAL A 70 4.67 10.15 -1.10
N GLN A 71 4.18 10.14 -2.34
CA GLN A 71 2.75 10.03 -2.62
C GLN A 71 2.15 8.73 -2.09
N GLY A 72 2.82 7.59 -2.32
CA GLY A 72 2.40 6.28 -1.83
C GLY A 72 2.40 6.17 -0.31
N SER A 73 3.43 6.69 0.35
CA SER A 73 3.52 6.70 1.82
C SER A 73 2.46 7.59 2.47
N LEU A 74 2.18 8.75 1.90
CA LEU A 74 1.13 9.64 2.36
C LEU A 74 -0.25 9.00 2.19
N GLY A 75 -0.55 8.44 1.01
CA GLY A 75 -1.81 7.72 0.77
C GLY A 75 -2.02 6.54 1.73
N THR A 76 -0.95 5.77 1.97
CA THR A 76 -0.97 4.66 2.94
C THR A 76 -1.23 5.17 4.36
N GLY A 77 -0.59 6.27 4.77
CA GLY A 77 -0.81 6.89 6.08
C GLY A 77 -2.25 7.32 6.31
N ILE A 78 -2.88 7.93 5.30
CA ILE A 78 -4.30 8.33 5.35
C ILE A 78 -5.21 7.11 5.51
N ILE A 79 -5.01 6.08 4.69
CA ILE A 79 -5.81 4.84 4.75
C ILE A 79 -5.67 4.16 6.12
N ALA A 80 -4.43 4.05 6.62
CA ALA A 80 -4.15 3.48 7.94
C ALA A 80 -4.83 4.27 9.06
N TYR A 81 -4.79 5.61 9.01
CA TYR A 81 -5.47 6.48 9.97
C TYR A 81 -6.99 6.28 9.95
N VAL A 82 -7.62 6.24 8.77
CA VAL A 82 -9.07 6.05 8.65
C VAL A 82 -9.50 4.69 9.21
N ILE A 83 -8.79 3.62 8.86
CA ILE A 83 -9.07 2.27 9.37
C ILE A 83 -8.88 2.22 10.90
N GLY A 84 -7.79 2.81 11.40
CA GLY A 84 -7.49 2.88 12.83
C GLY A 84 -8.56 3.64 13.62
N ASN A 85 -8.95 4.82 13.15
CA ASN A 85 -9.99 5.65 13.77
C ASN A 85 -11.35 4.93 13.76
N ALA A 86 -11.73 4.31 12.64
CA ALA A 86 -12.97 3.54 12.54
C ALA A 86 -12.99 2.36 13.51
N HIS A 87 -11.86 1.66 13.68
CA HIS A 87 -11.74 0.56 14.63
C HIS A 87 -11.83 1.04 16.09
N GLY A 88 -11.15 2.16 16.41
CA GLY A 88 -11.19 2.79 17.73
C GLY A 88 -12.59 3.25 18.13
N ARG A 89 -13.30 3.94 17.23
CA ARG A 89 -14.70 4.36 17.44
C ARG A 89 -15.62 3.17 17.71
N LYS A 90 -15.51 2.08 16.93
CA LYS A 90 -16.31 0.87 17.15
C LYS A 90 -16.04 0.24 18.53
N LYS A 91 -14.79 0.26 19.00
CA LYS A 91 -14.45 -0.24 20.34
C LYS A 91 -15.06 0.64 21.43
N ALA A 92 -14.92 1.96 21.31
CA ALA A 92 -15.49 2.91 22.27
C ALA A 92 -17.03 2.80 22.35
N LEU A 93 -17.72 2.66 21.21
CA LEU A 93 -19.18 2.47 21.19
C LEU A 93 -19.61 1.18 21.90
N LYS A 94 -18.92 0.06 21.66
CA LYS A 94 -19.20 -1.20 22.37
C LYS A 94 -19.00 -1.10 23.88
N GLU A 95 -18.02 -0.30 24.31
CA GLU A 95 -17.71 -0.03 25.73
C GLU A 95 -18.84 0.77 26.40
N LEU A 96 -19.46 1.70 25.66
CA LEU A 96 -20.59 2.51 26.13
C LEU A 96 -21.90 1.73 26.18
N GLU A 97 -22.08 0.71 25.33
CA GLU A 97 -23.26 -0.17 25.33
C GLU A 97 -23.25 -1.22 26.46
N HIS A 98 -22.08 -1.53 27.05
CA HIS A 98 -21.94 -2.50 28.15
C HIS A 98 -21.34 -1.90 29.45
N PRO A 99 -21.94 -0.85 30.03
CA PRO A 99 -21.39 -0.19 31.22
C PRO A 99 -21.45 -1.07 32.49
N SER A 100 -22.33 -2.08 32.55
CA SER A 100 -22.60 -2.90 33.75
C SER A 100 -21.47 -3.85 34.16
N GLN A 101 -20.57 -4.25 33.24
CA GLN A 101 -19.49 -5.20 33.56
C GLN A 101 -18.22 -4.57 34.16
N LYS A 102 -18.00 -3.26 33.99
CA LYS A 102 -16.80 -2.60 34.54
C LYS A 102 -16.93 -2.21 36.00
N THR A 103 -18.13 -1.83 36.44
CA THR A 103 -18.36 -1.38 37.82
C THR A 103 -18.21 -2.51 38.84
N SER A 104 -18.56 -3.75 38.49
CA SER A 104 -18.43 -4.91 39.37
C SER A 104 -17.00 -5.46 39.51
N ALA A 105 -16.12 -5.20 38.54
CA ALA A 105 -14.72 -5.59 38.60
C ALA A 105 -13.85 -4.58 39.39
N SER A 106 -14.22 -3.29 39.39
CA SER A 106 -13.50 -2.26 40.16
C SER A 106 -13.88 -2.21 41.64
N ALA A 107 -15.06 -2.72 42.03
CA ALA A 107 -15.49 -2.78 43.43
C ALA A 107 -14.96 -4.00 44.20
N LYS A 108 -14.24 -4.92 43.52
CA LYS A 108 -13.70 -6.16 44.10
C LYS A 108 -12.17 -6.13 44.27
N LYS A 109 -11.56 -4.96 44.10
CA LYS A 109 -10.13 -4.72 44.31
C LYS A 109 -9.97 -3.67 45.40
#